data_AF-A0A1V5AKB3-F1
#
_entry.id   AF-A0A1V5AKB3-F1
#
_cell.length_a   1.000
_cell.length_b   1.000
_cell.length_c   1.000
_cell.angle_alpha   90.00
_cell.angle_beta   90.00
_cell.angle_gamma   90.00
#
_symmetry.space_group_name_H-M   'P 1'
#
loop_
_entity.id
_entity.type
_entity.pdbx_description
1 polymer ?
#
loop_
_entity_poly.entity_id
_entity_poly.type
_entity_poly.pdbx_seq_one_letter_code
_entity_poly.pdbx_strand_id
1 'polypeptide(L)'
;MIVKSGFTEGVLGQLVFLIPVILVPFILAAVIETAQGSRVVTAVITAEVLAGSAVVGAIHPIPLILLISAGSCIVSYVTDPFFWLVQRTTGDKINTVVKNYTLPVALAGIAILVVAIALEYLVFR
;
A
#
# COMPACT_ATOMS: atom_id res chain seq x y z
N MET A 1 -8.59 17.02 -4.97
CA MET A 1 -7.70 18.05 -5.57
C MET A 1 -6.51 17.46 -6.34
N ILE A 2 -6.04 16.23 -6.05
CA ILE A 2 -4.95 15.57 -6.80
C ILE A 2 -5.42 14.95 -8.13
N VAL A 3 -6.63 14.38 -8.18
CA VAL A 3 -7.17 13.77 -9.42
C VAL A 3 -7.39 14.79 -10.54
N LYS A 4 -7.63 16.07 -10.21
CA LYS A 4 -7.87 17.14 -11.19
C LYS A 4 -6.60 17.80 -11.74
N SER A 5 -5.40 17.50 -11.20
CA SER A 5 -4.17 18.20 -11.57
C SER A 5 -3.36 17.49 -12.68
N GLY A 6 -3.85 16.38 -13.24
CA GLY A 6 -3.11 15.60 -14.26
C GLY A 6 -1.88 14.86 -13.72
N PHE A 7 -1.58 15.01 -12.41
CA PHE A 7 -0.45 14.35 -11.75
C PHE A 7 -0.55 12.82 -11.81
N THR A 8 -1.78 12.30 -11.71
CA THR A 8 -2.11 10.88 -11.82
C THR A 8 -1.74 10.31 -13.20
N GLU A 9 -2.00 11.04 -14.28
CA GLU A 9 -1.70 10.58 -15.65
C GLU A 9 -0.19 10.58 -15.93
N GLY A 10 0.54 11.60 -15.44
CA GLY A 10 1.99 11.69 -15.63
C GLY A 10 2.78 10.64 -14.84
N VAL A 11 2.45 10.44 -13.56
CA VAL A 11 3.20 9.52 -12.68
C VAL A 11 2.81 8.07 -12.94
N LEU A 12 1.51 7.76 -13.07
CA LEU A 12 1.08 6.38 -13.38
C LEU A 12 1.49 5.97 -14.79
N GLY A 13 1.45 6.90 -15.77
CA GLY A 13 1.91 6.63 -17.13
C GLY A 13 3.40 6.25 -17.20
N GLN A 14 4.24 6.87 -16.38
CA GLN A 14 5.66 6.49 -16.29
C GLN A 14 5.88 5.20 -15.47
N LEU A 15 5.13 4.99 -14.39
CA LEU A 15 5.24 3.75 -13.60
C LEU A 15 4.88 2.51 -14.43
N VAL A 16 3.81 2.56 -15.24
CA VAL A 16 3.37 1.40 -16.04
C VAL A 16 4.43 0.94 -17.06
N PHE A 17 5.34 1.82 -17.48
CA PHE A 17 6.45 1.45 -18.38
C PHE A 17 7.61 0.76 -17.66
N LEU A 18 7.74 0.99 -16.34
CA LEU A 18 8.84 0.51 -15.50
C LEU A 18 8.46 -0.71 -14.65
N ILE A 19 7.18 -0.87 -14.31
CA ILE A 19 6.70 -1.94 -13.43
C ILE A 19 5.42 -2.60 -13.97
N PRO A 20 5.19 -3.90 -13.68
CA PRO A 20 3.94 -4.58 -13.98
C PRO A 20 2.73 -3.83 -13.42
N VAL A 21 1.68 -3.68 -14.23
CA VAL A 21 0.42 -2.98 -13.85
C VAL A 21 -0.16 -3.48 -12.52
N ILE A 22 -0.04 -4.79 -12.24
CA ILE A 22 -0.55 -5.40 -11.01
C ILE A 22 0.15 -4.89 -9.73
N LEU A 23 1.39 -4.39 -9.83
CA LEU A 23 2.13 -3.86 -8.67
C LEU A 23 1.86 -2.38 -8.43
N VAL A 24 1.22 -1.69 -9.38
CA VAL A 24 0.94 -0.24 -9.29
C VAL A 24 0.12 0.10 -8.04
N PRO A 25 -1.01 -0.58 -7.72
CA PRO A 25 -1.81 -0.24 -6.54
C PRO A 25 -1.03 -0.40 -5.23
N PHE A 26 -0.18 -1.43 -5.16
CA PHE A 26 0.62 -1.74 -3.99
C PHE A 26 1.74 -0.72 -3.77
N ILE A 27 2.50 -0.37 -4.81
CA ILE A 27 3.58 0.61 -4.71
C ILE A 27 3.00 1.99 -4.40
N LEU A 28 1.90 2.37 -5.05
CA LEU A 28 1.23 3.64 -4.80
C LEU A 28 0.76 3.73 -3.34
N ALA A 29 0.12 2.68 -2.82
CA ALA A 29 -0.28 2.62 -1.42
C ALA A 29 0.93 2.70 -0.46
N ALA A 30 2.03 2.00 -0.75
CA ALA A 30 3.22 2.04 0.09
C ALA A 30 3.86 3.44 0.13
N VAL A 31 3.93 4.13 -1.01
CA VAL A 31 4.45 5.51 -1.09
C VAL A 31 3.55 6.48 -0.32
N ILE A 32 2.23 6.36 -0.49
CA ILE A 32 1.28 7.20 0.23
C ILE A 32 1.35 6.91 1.73
N GLU A 33 1.39 5.65 2.17
CA GLU A 33 1.52 5.27 3.58
C GLU A 33 2.79 5.86 4.20
N THR A 34 3.90 5.84 3.45
CA THR A 34 5.16 6.42 3.91
C THR A 34 5.03 7.93 4.20
N ALA A 35 4.23 8.65 3.40
CA ALA A 35 4.00 10.08 3.60
C ALA A 35 2.88 10.37 4.61
N GLN A 36 1.89 9.49 4.72
CA GLN A 36 0.61 9.76 5.33
C GLN A 36 0.45 9.09 6.72
N GLY A 37 1.00 7.89 6.91
CA GLY A 37 1.09 7.20 8.21
C GLY A 37 -0.20 6.58 8.77
N SER A 38 -1.31 6.64 8.04
CA SER A 38 -2.60 6.05 8.42
C SER A 38 -3.17 5.18 7.30
N ARG A 39 -3.11 3.87 7.54
CA ARG A 39 -3.62 2.84 6.62
C ARG A 39 -4.98 3.12 6.00
N VAL A 40 -5.94 3.65 6.79
CA VAL A 40 -7.29 3.96 6.30
C VAL A 40 -7.27 5.11 5.31
N VAL A 41 -6.57 6.20 5.63
CA VAL A 41 -6.50 7.38 4.77
C VAL A 41 -5.68 7.06 3.51
N THR A 42 -4.58 6.32 3.65
CA THR A 42 -3.81 5.80 2.51
C THR A 42 -4.70 4.98 1.57
N ALA A 43 -5.51 4.07 2.10
CA ALA A 43 -6.40 3.25 1.28
C ALA A 43 -7.40 4.10 0.51
N VAL A 44 -8.01 5.11 1.17
CA VAL A 44 -8.95 6.05 0.53
C VAL A 44 -8.26 6.86 -0.57
N ILE A 45 -7.12 7.49 -0.29
CA ILE A 45 -6.39 8.29 -1.28
C ILE A 45 -5.95 7.42 -2.45
N THR A 46 -5.43 6.22 -2.18
CA THR A 46 -4.99 5.29 -3.23
C THR A 46 -6.17 4.87 -4.10
N ALA A 47 -7.32 4.56 -3.51
CA ALA A 47 -8.53 4.21 -4.26
C ALA A 47 -9.03 5.38 -5.12
N GLU A 48 -9.03 6.61 -4.59
CA GLU A 48 -9.41 7.81 -5.35
C GLU A 48 -8.46 8.07 -6.54
N VAL A 49 -7.16 7.89 -6.33
CA VAL A 49 -6.16 8.06 -7.40
C VAL A 49 -6.32 6.99 -8.47
N LEU A 50 -6.54 5.73 -8.07
CA LEU A 50 -6.72 4.62 -9.01
C LEU A 50 -8.04 4.70 -9.77
N ALA A 51 -9.11 5.24 -9.16
CA ALA A 51 -10.43 5.39 -9.80
C ALA A 51 -10.37 6.20 -11.10
N GLY A 52 -9.42 7.13 -11.23
CA GLY A 52 -9.17 7.89 -12.46
C GLY A 52 -8.18 7.25 -13.43
N SER A 53 -7.70 6.03 -13.17
CA SER A 53 -6.62 5.39 -13.92
C SER A 53 -7.10 4.15 -14.70
N ALA A 54 -6.37 3.80 -15.77
CA ALA A 54 -6.62 2.57 -16.53
C ALA A 54 -6.39 1.27 -15.72
N VAL A 55 -5.75 1.36 -14.54
CA VAL A 55 -5.44 0.20 -13.68
C VAL A 55 -6.71 -0.47 -13.14
N VAL A 56 -7.77 0.31 -12.87
CA VAL A 56 -9.04 -0.23 -12.33
C VAL A 56 -9.76 -1.13 -13.34
N GLY A 57 -9.54 -0.93 -14.64
CA GLY A 57 -10.08 -1.80 -15.69
C GLY A 57 -9.22 -3.03 -15.99
N ALA A 58 -7.99 -3.07 -15.46
CA ALA A 58 -7.00 -4.10 -15.79
C ALA A 58 -6.86 -5.20 -14.73
N ILE A 59 -7.43 -5.00 -13.53
CA ILE A 59 -7.32 -5.91 -12.37
C ILE A 59 -8.73 -6.10 -11.79
N HIS A 60 -9.07 -7.32 -11.36
CA HIS A 60 -10.36 -7.54 -10.73
C HIS A 60 -10.47 -6.74 -9.39
N PRO A 61 -11.66 -6.22 -9.02
CA PRO A 61 -11.80 -5.37 -7.82
C PRO A 61 -11.31 -6.01 -6.51
N ILE A 62 -11.46 -7.33 -6.37
CA ILE A 62 -11.04 -8.06 -5.17
C ILE A 62 -9.50 -8.01 -4.98
N PRO A 63 -8.67 -8.51 -5.91
CA PRO A 63 -7.22 -8.40 -5.80
C PRO A 63 -6.73 -6.96 -5.78
N LEU A 64 -7.42 -6.03 -6.45
CA LEU A 64 -7.10 -4.60 -6.39
C LEU A 64 -7.16 -4.06 -4.94
N ILE A 65 -8.24 -4.36 -4.20
CA ILE A 65 -8.38 -3.94 -2.80
C ILE A 65 -7.31 -4.59 -1.92
N LEU A 66 -6.98 -5.86 -2.16
CA LEU A 66 -5.93 -6.57 -1.43
C LEU A 66 -4.54 -5.96 -1.69
N LEU A 67 -4.23 -5.56 -2.93
CA LEU A 67 -2.97 -4.91 -3.28
C LEU A 67 -2.80 -3.55 -2.59
N ILE A 68 -3.87 -2.75 -2.53
CA ILE A 68 -3.87 -1.47 -1.79
C ILE A 68 -3.64 -1.74 -0.30
N SER A 69 -4.35 -2.72 0.26
CA SER A 69 -4.24 -3.10 1.67
C SER A 69 -2.83 -3.61 2.02
N ALA A 70 -2.24 -4.43 1.15
CA ALA A 70 -0.86 -4.92 1.27
C ALA A 70 0.15 -3.76 1.30
N GLY A 71 0.00 -2.77 0.42
CA GLY A 71 0.90 -1.62 0.36
C GLY A 71 0.84 -0.75 1.61
N SER A 72 -0.37 -0.57 2.17
CA SER A 72 -0.55 0.16 3.44
C SER A 72 0.09 -0.52 4.65
N CYS A 73 0.37 -1.83 4.58
CA CYS A 73 0.95 -2.58 5.70
C CYS A 73 2.49 -2.61 5.69
N ILE A 74 3.15 -2.23 4.60
CA ILE A 74 4.61 -2.43 4.48
C ILE A 74 5.44 -1.38 5.22
N VAL A 75 4.94 -0.16 5.37
CA VAL A 75 5.70 0.97 5.95
C VAL A 75 5.10 1.43 7.28
N SER A 76 4.89 0.50 8.23
CA SER A 76 4.51 0.86 9.60
C SER A 76 5.77 1.18 10.44
N TYR A 77 6.29 2.41 10.33
CA TYR A 77 7.46 2.90 11.09
C TYR A 77 7.08 4.12 11.97
N VAL A 78 7.97 5.10 12.16
CA VAL A 78 7.67 6.34 12.94
C VAL A 78 6.51 7.17 12.39
N THR A 79 6.07 6.89 11.16
CA THR A 79 4.90 7.47 10.51
C THR A 79 3.60 6.97 11.12
N ASP A 80 3.60 5.78 11.73
CA ASP A 80 2.42 5.15 12.31
C ASP A 80 2.21 5.57 13.78
N PRO A 81 1.06 6.16 14.17
CA PRO A 81 0.77 6.51 15.56
C PRO A 81 0.85 5.31 16.51
N PHE A 82 0.53 4.11 16.00
CA PHE A 82 0.53 2.87 16.77
C PHE A 82 1.95 2.44 17.14
N PHE A 83 2.95 2.76 16.31
CA PHE A 83 4.37 2.54 16.62
C PHE A 83 4.77 3.26 17.92
N TRP A 84 4.37 4.53 18.05
CA TRP A 84 4.64 5.33 19.24
C TRP A 84 3.84 4.89 20.46
N LEU A 85 2.63 4.39 20.26
CA LEU A 85 1.84 3.79 21.33
C LEU A 85 2.55 2.55 21.90
N VAL A 86 2.99 1.63 21.03
CA VAL A 86 3.72 0.41 21.44
C VAL A 86 5.04 0.74 22.12
N GLN A 87 5.78 1.73 21.63
CA GLN A 87 7.02 2.17 22.26
C GLN A 87 6.77 2.70 23.69
N ARG A 88 5.73 3.52 23.88
CA ARG A 88 5.40 4.11 25.19
C ARG A 88 4.86 3.08 26.18
N THR A 89 4.11 2.08 25.72
CA THR A 89 3.58 1.03 26.61
C THR A 89 4.64 0.03 27.02
N THR A 90 5.59 -0.29 26.13
CA THR A 90 6.62 -1.30 26.39
C THR A 90 7.88 -0.70 27.03
N GLY A 91 8.11 0.60 26.88
CA GLY A 91 9.34 1.28 27.33
C GLY A 91 10.59 0.90 26.54
N ASP A 92 10.40 0.18 25.43
CA ASP A 92 11.47 -0.41 24.62
C ASP A 92 12.20 0.62 23.77
N LYS A 93 13.45 0.29 23.41
CA LYS A 93 14.21 1.04 22.40
C LYS A 93 13.52 0.94 21.04
N ILE A 94 13.60 1.99 20.24
CA ILE A 94 13.05 2.06 18.87
C ILE A 94 13.42 0.80 18.06
N ASN A 95 14.69 0.38 18.08
CA ASN A 95 15.15 -0.81 17.36
C ASN A 95 14.40 -2.11 17.74
N THR A 96 13.99 -2.25 19.00
CA THR A 96 13.24 -3.41 19.48
C THR A 96 11.79 -3.34 18.99
N VAL A 97 11.17 -2.16 19.07
CA VAL A 97 9.80 -1.94 18.57
C VAL A 97 9.72 -2.19 17.07
N VAL A 98 10.70 -1.76 16.30
CA VAL A 98 10.77 -1.99 14.85
C VAL A 98 10.81 -3.48 14.52
N LYS A 99 11.63 -4.25 15.25
CA LYS A 99 11.71 -5.70 15.05
C LYS A 99 10.43 -6.42 15.44
N ASN A 100 9.80 -5.99 16.53
CA ASN A 100 8.64 -6.69 17.10
C ASN A 100 7.30 -6.23 16.50
N TYR A 101 7.25 -5.05 15.87
CA TYR A 101 6.03 -4.46 15.30
C TYR A 101 6.14 -4.23 13.80
N THR A 102 7.10 -3.42 13.33
CA THR A 102 7.23 -3.08 11.91
C THR A 102 7.50 -4.32 11.05
N LEU A 103 8.41 -5.20 11.49
CA LEU A 103 8.78 -6.40 10.73
C LEU A 103 7.61 -7.38 10.50
N PRO A 104 6.85 -7.81 11.53
CA PRO A 104 5.71 -8.70 11.32
C PRO A 104 4.59 -8.07 10.50
N VAL A 105 4.34 -6.76 10.64
CA VAL A 105 3.34 -6.06 9.81
C VAL A 105 3.79 -6.01 8.34
N ALA A 106 5.07 -5.73 8.08
CA ALA A 106 5.61 -5.78 6.73
C ALA A 106 5.52 -7.19 6.11
N LEU A 107 5.80 -8.23 6.91
CA LEU A 107 5.63 -9.62 6.47
C LEU A 107 4.16 -9.95 6.15
N ALA A 108 3.22 -9.46 6.96
CA ALA A 108 1.79 -9.59 6.66
C ALA A 108 1.41 -8.88 5.36
N GLY A 109 1.94 -7.67 5.12
CA GLY A 109 1.76 -6.95 3.85
C GLY A 109 2.27 -7.73 2.64
N ILE A 110 3.46 -8.35 2.75
CA ILE A 110 4.02 -9.22 1.71
C ILE A 110 3.15 -10.46 1.49
N ALA A 111 2.66 -11.10 2.56
CA ALA A 111 1.78 -12.26 2.44
C ALA A 111 0.48 -11.91 1.70
N ILE A 112 -0.13 -10.76 2.01
CA ILE A 112 -1.33 -10.27 1.31
C ILE A 112 -1.02 -9.98 -0.16
N LEU A 113 0.14 -9.40 -0.48
CA LEU A 113 0.56 -9.19 -1.87
C LEU A 113 0.63 -10.52 -2.64
N VAL A 114 1.25 -11.55 -2.06
CA VAL A 114 1.38 -12.86 -2.72
C VAL A 114 -0.01 -13.47 -2.96
N VAL A 115 -0.90 -13.39 -1.97
CA VAL A 115 -2.28 -13.87 -2.11
C VAL A 115 -3.03 -13.08 -3.17
N ALA A 116 -2.89 -11.76 -3.23
CA ALA A 116 -3.56 -10.92 -4.22
C ALA A 116 -3.12 -11.26 -5.66
N ILE A 117 -1.82 -11.46 -5.86
CA ILE A 117 -1.28 -11.88 -7.16
C ILE A 117 -1.77 -13.28 -7.51
N ALA A 118 -1.70 -14.23 -6.58
CA ALA A 118 -2.19 -15.59 -6.82
C ALA A 118 -3.68 -15.61 -7.17
N LEU A 119 -4.49 -14.81 -6.48
CA LEU A 119 -5.93 -14.71 -6.73
C LEU A 119 -6.23 -14.14 -8.12
N GLU A 120 -5.54 -13.07 -8.52
CA GLU A 120 -5.69 -12.48 -9.85
C GLU A 120 -5.32 -13.49 -10.95
N TYR A 121 -4.21 -14.22 -10.82
CA TYR A 121 -3.74 -15.13 -11.86
C TYR A 121 -4.41 -16.50 -11.89
N LEU A 122 -4.89 -17.02 -10.75
CA LEU A 122 -5.47 -18.37 -10.67
C LEU A 122 -6.99 -18.39 -10.79
N VAL A 123 -7.68 -17.30 -10.44
CA VAL A 123 -9.14 -17.27 -10.34
C VAL A 123 -9.78 -16.36 -11.40
N PHE A 124 -9.20 -15.18 -11.62
CA PHE A 124 -9.82 -14.14 -12.44
C PHE A 124 -9.26 -14.01 -13.86
N ARG A 125 -8.25 -14.81 -14.18
CA ARG A 125 -7.54 -14.78 -15.47
C ARG A 125 -7.50 -16.17 -16.07
#